data_AF-A0A645G3Y5-F1
#
_entry.id   AF-A0A645G3Y5-F1
#
_cell.length_a   1.000
_cell.length_b   1.000
_cell.length_c   1.000
_cell.angle_alpha   90.00
_cell.angle_beta   90.00
_cell.angle_gamma   90.00
#
_symmetry.space_group_name_H-M   'P 1'
#
loop_
_entity.id
_entity.type
_entity.pdbx_description
1 polymer ?
#
loop_
_entity_poly.entity_id
_entity_poly.type
_entity_poly.pdbx_seq_one_letter_code
_entity_poly.pdbx_strand_id
1 'polypeptide(L)'
;MAPPEPAWLSQVVRRLEASGIFGDLQVRFTEKIIDLRRFEGEKTVFPCSASGLKGKCLDSDILTEDGHLLVGCEISKTLFEIRFPELEYSFVNICPFKSEIVLPSRPFITRCCRSEKSGIVNIAGFEGAVVHWGASEYQVAEAVRNLINLLRNKNNSLQDQ
;
A
#
# COMPACT_ATOMS: atom_id res chain seq x y z
N MET A 1 5.72 13.84 -14.70
CA MET A 1 4.63 13.99 -13.70
C MET A 1 5.10 13.25 -12.47
N ALA A 2 5.07 13.86 -11.29
CA ALA A 2 5.49 13.21 -10.03
C ALA A 2 4.24 12.77 -9.26
N PRO A 3 4.30 11.74 -8.39
CA PRO A 3 3.15 11.35 -7.59
C PRO A 3 2.83 12.48 -6.61
N PRO A 4 1.55 12.64 -6.21
CA PRO A 4 1.19 13.68 -5.24
C PRO A 4 1.92 13.46 -3.92
N GLU A 5 2.53 14.53 -3.41
CA GLU A 5 3.16 14.58 -2.09
C GLU A 5 2.36 15.55 -1.20
N PRO A 6 1.79 15.09 -0.06
CA PRO A 6 1.82 13.73 0.46
C PRO A 6 0.95 12.76 -0.34
N ALA A 7 1.22 11.45 -0.19
CA ALA A 7 0.40 10.41 -0.78
C ALA A 7 -1.09 10.58 -0.41
N TRP A 8 -1.99 10.34 -1.38
CA TRP A 8 -3.43 10.61 -1.23
C TRP A 8 -4.06 10.09 0.06
N LEU A 9 -3.71 8.87 0.51
CA LEU A 9 -4.28 8.32 1.74
C LEU A 9 -3.82 9.10 2.98
N SER A 10 -2.54 9.47 3.03
CA SER A 10 -2.01 10.32 4.10
C SER A 10 -2.72 11.69 4.09
N GLN A 11 -2.91 12.28 2.91
CA GLN A 11 -3.65 13.55 2.78
C GLN A 11 -5.10 13.43 3.31
N VAL A 12 -5.82 12.38 2.91
CA VAL A 12 -7.21 12.15 3.36
C VAL A 12 -7.27 11.92 4.87
N VAL A 13 -6.41 11.08 5.41
CA VAL A 13 -6.35 10.83 6.86
C VAL A 13 -6.06 12.10 7.64
N ARG A 14 -5.11 12.93 7.18
CA ARG A 14 -4.81 14.24 7.79
C ARG A 14 -6.02 15.18 7.75
N ARG A 15 -6.74 15.26 6.62
CA ARG A 15 -7.97 16.08 6.53
C ARG A 15 -9.06 15.60 7.48
N LEU A 16 -9.28 14.29 7.54
CA LEU A 16 -10.26 13.68 8.44
C LEU A 16 -9.89 13.94 9.91
N GLU A 17 -8.63 13.74 10.30
CA GLU A 17 -8.14 14.04 11.64
C GLU A 17 -8.34 15.54 11.98
N ALA A 18 -7.97 16.45 11.08
CA ALA A 18 -8.13 17.89 11.25
C ALA A 18 -9.60 18.34 11.36
N SER A 19 -10.54 17.60 10.76
CA SER A 19 -11.97 17.87 10.87
C SER A 19 -12.57 17.50 12.24
N GLY A 20 -11.81 16.79 13.09
CA GLY A 20 -12.28 16.30 14.38
C GLY A 20 -13.13 15.03 14.30
N ILE A 21 -13.32 14.45 13.10
CA ILE A 21 -14.13 13.24 12.91
C ILE A 21 -13.59 12.02 13.67
N PHE A 22 -12.35 12.04 14.15
CA PHE A 22 -11.76 10.96 14.96
C PHE A 22 -11.56 11.33 16.43
N GLY A 23 -12.13 12.46 16.90
CA GLY A 23 -11.93 12.95 18.27
C GLY A 23 -12.36 11.97 19.35
N ASP A 24 -13.38 11.15 19.08
CA ASP A 24 -13.88 10.09 19.97
C ASP A 24 -13.02 8.82 19.98
N LEU A 25 -12.14 8.66 18.98
CA LEU A 25 -11.33 7.45 18.83
C LEU A 25 -10.05 7.50 19.68
N GLN A 26 -9.58 8.70 20.05
CA GLN A 26 -8.31 8.93 20.77
C GLN A 26 -7.11 8.28 20.06
N VAL A 27 -7.05 8.41 18.73
CA VAL A 27 -5.99 7.83 17.90
C VAL A 27 -5.08 8.91 17.34
N ARG A 28 -3.86 8.52 16.98
CA ARG A 28 -2.90 9.39 16.32
C ARG A 28 -2.29 8.67 15.13
N PHE A 29 -2.20 9.35 13.99
CA PHE A 29 -1.63 8.79 12.78
C PHE A 29 -0.17 9.20 12.62
N THR A 30 0.64 8.29 12.09
CA THR A 30 1.99 8.56 11.59
C THR A 30 2.21 7.75 10.33
N GLU A 31 2.92 8.31 9.36
CA GLU A 31 3.25 7.61 8.12
C GLU A 31 4.43 6.66 8.29
N LYS A 32 4.34 5.49 7.66
CA LYS A 32 5.48 4.59 7.44
C LYS A 32 5.89 4.71 5.98
N ILE A 33 7.03 5.36 5.74
CA ILE A 33 7.56 5.59 4.38
C ILE A 33 8.59 4.52 4.06
N ILE A 34 8.50 3.98 2.85
CA ILE A 34 9.46 3.02 2.31
C ILE A 34 10.07 3.65 1.08
N ASP A 35 11.38 3.87 1.15
CA ASP A 35 12.11 4.49 0.04
C ASP A 35 12.40 3.47 -1.05
N LEU A 36 11.67 3.59 -2.18
CA LEU A 36 11.87 2.73 -3.34
C LEU A 36 13.07 3.16 -4.19
N ARG A 37 13.64 4.35 -3.96
CA ARG A 37 14.80 4.84 -4.72
C ARG A 37 16.03 3.95 -4.58
N ARG A 38 16.12 3.19 -3.49
CA ARG A 38 17.17 2.19 -3.26
C ARG A 38 17.18 1.07 -4.30
N PHE A 39 16.12 0.92 -5.10
CA PHE A 39 16.03 -0.05 -6.18
C PHE A 39 16.24 0.57 -7.57
N GLU A 40 16.46 1.89 -7.68
CA GLU A 40 16.71 2.55 -8.97
C GLU A 40 17.90 1.92 -9.70
N GLY A 41 17.77 1.82 -11.01
CA GLY A 41 18.79 1.19 -11.86
C GLY A 41 18.32 1.04 -13.30
N GLU A 42 19.27 0.90 -14.22
CA GLU A 42 18.98 0.82 -15.66
C GLU A 42 18.13 -0.40 -16.03
N LYS A 43 18.31 -1.51 -15.31
CA LYS A 43 17.53 -2.75 -15.49
C LYS A 43 16.31 -2.85 -14.57
N THR A 44 16.07 -1.85 -13.72
CA THR A 44 14.91 -1.85 -12.82
C THR A 44 13.66 -1.40 -13.57
N VAL A 45 12.55 -2.09 -13.32
CA VAL A 45 11.25 -1.81 -13.89
C VAL A 45 10.27 -1.47 -12.76
N PHE A 46 9.68 -0.28 -12.82
CA PHE A 46 8.64 0.18 -11.90
C PHE A 46 7.25 0.14 -12.56
N PRO A 47 6.15 0.21 -11.80
CA PRO A 47 4.81 0.04 -12.37
C PRO A 47 4.34 1.23 -13.20
N CYS A 48 4.84 2.43 -12.92
CA CYS A 48 4.34 3.67 -13.52
C CYS A 48 5.39 4.78 -13.60
N SER A 49 5.47 5.41 -14.76
CA SER A 49 6.29 6.59 -15.08
C SER A 49 5.98 7.79 -14.19
N ALA A 50 4.73 7.91 -13.72
CA ALA A 50 4.33 8.95 -12.78
C ALA A 50 4.99 8.83 -11.40
N SER A 51 5.66 7.72 -11.08
CA SER A 51 6.43 7.56 -9.84
C SER A 51 7.66 8.46 -9.79
N GLY A 52 8.21 8.86 -10.94
CA GLY A 52 9.44 9.63 -11.05
C GLY A 52 10.71 8.86 -10.62
N LEU A 53 10.61 7.55 -10.42
CA LEU A 53 11.75 6.69 -10.08
C LEU A 53 12.63 6.44 -11.31
N LYS A 54 13.96 6.42 -11.13
CA LYS A 54 14.92 6.16 -12.21
C LYS A 54 14.96 4.66 -12.56
N GLY A 55 14.50 4.35 -13.76
CA GLY A 55 14.46 3.02 -14.33
C GLY A 55 13.53 3.00 -15.53
N LYS A 56 13.14 1.81 -15.97
CA LYS A 56 12.05 1.62 -16.93
C LYS A 56 10.71 1.54 -16.20
N CYS A 57 9.62 1.80 -16.91
CA CYS A 57 8.27 1.81 -16.38
C CYS A 57 7.34 0.94 -17.22
N LEU A 58 6.54 0.10 -16.55
CA LEU A 58 5.60 -0.81 -17.21
C LEU A 58 4.59 -0.07 -18.06
N ASP A 59 4.12 1.11 -17.67
CA ASP A 59 3.09 1.86 -18.41
C ASP A 59 3.60 2.47 -19.72
N SER A 60 4.89 2.81 -19.83
CA SER A 60 5.43 3.55 -20.97
C SER A 60 6.47 2.81 -21.80
N ASP A 61 7.27 1.94 -21.20
CA ASP A 61 8.44 1.35 -21.87
C ASP A 61 8.15 -0.01 -22.49
N ILE A 62 8.93 -0.34 -23.52
CA ILE A 62 9.01 -1.67 -24.11
C ILE A 62 10.31 -2.33 -23.64
N LEU A 63 10.19 -3.57 -23.18
CA LEU A 63 11.29 -4.39 -22.70
C LEU A 63 11.60 -5.45 -23.76
N THR A 64 12.88 -5.64 -24.05
CA THR A 64 13.35 -6.58 -25.10
C THR A 64 14.47 -7.50 -24.62
N GLU A 65 14.94 -7.32 -23.38
CA GLU A 65 16.10 -8.03 -22.83
C GLU A 65 15.71 -8.71 -21.52
N ASP A 66 16.37 -9.82 -21.21
CA ASP A 66 16.22 -10.54 -19.94
C ASP A 66 16.98 -9.87 -18.78
N GLY A 67 16.68 -10.34 -17.58
CA GLY A 67 17.37 -9.96 -16.35
C GLY A 67 16.89 -8.63 -15.78
N HIS A 68 15.66 -8.23 -16.10
CA HIS A 68 15.03 -7.07 -15.50
C HIS A 68 14.71 -7.32 -14.02
N LEU A 69 14.78 -6.26 -13.21
CA LEU A 69 14.31 -6.27 -11.81
C LEU A 69 12.97 -5.56 -11.72
N LEU A 70 11.87 -6.31 -11.64
CA LEU A 70 10.56 -5.74 -11.40
C LEU A 70 10.38 -5.38 -9.92
N VAL A 71 10.12 -4.11 -9.63
CA VAL A 71 9.79 -3.63 -8.28
C VAL A 71 8.34 -3.20 -8.27
N GLY A 72 7.46 -3.99 -7.65
CA GLY A 72 6.03 -3.76 -7.73
C GLY A 72 5.20 -4.69 -6.87
N CYS A 73 3.88 -4.55 -6.93
CA CYS A 73 2.97 -5.48 -6.27
C CYS A 73 2.59 -6.62 -7.25
N GLU A 74 1.74 -7.54 -6.79
CA GLU A 74 1.26 -8.66 -7.61
C GLU A 74 0.61 -8.21 -8.92
N ILE A 75 -0.05 -7.05 -8.96
CA ILE A 75 -0.63 -6.51 -10.19
C ILE A 75 0.46 -6.12 -11.19
N SER A 76 1.56 -5.53 -10.71
CA SER A 76 2.71 -5.21 -11.56
C SER A 76 3.34 -6.48 -12.12
N LYS A 77 3.41 -7.55 -11.32
CA LYS A 77 3.88 -8.87 -11.76
C LYS A 77 3.02 -9.43 -12.89
N THR A 78 1.71 -9.48 -12.68
CA THR A 78 0.75 -9.94 -13.71
C THR A 78 0.83 -9.08 -14.97
N LEU A 79 0.96 -7.75 -14.83
CA LEU A 79 1.09 -6.85 -15.98
C LEU A 79 2.39 -7.10 -16.76
N PHE A 80 3.50 -7.34 -16.07
CA PHE A 80 4.77 -7.69 -16.71
C PHE A 80 4.63 -8.98 -17.51
N GLU A 81 4.11 -10.05 -16.90
CA GLU A 81 3.96 -11.37 -17.53
C GLU A 81 3.00 -11.35 -18.74
N ILE A 82 1.95 -10.53 -18.70
CA ILE A 82 1.03 -10.37 -19.84
C ILE A 82 1.69 -9.61 -20.99
N ARG A 83 2.46 -8.56 -20.69
CA ARG A 83 3.06 -7.70 -21.71
C ARG A 83 4.34 -8.27 -22.31
N PHE A 84 5.07 -9.05 -21.54
CA PHE A 84 6.40 -9.56 -21.88
C PHE A 84 6.52 -11.05 -21.50
N PRO A 85 5.72 -11.94 -22.12
CA PRO A 85 5.56 -13.33 -21.67
C PRO A 85 6.82 -14.20 -21.75
N GLU A 86 7.79 -13.81 -22.58
CA GLU A 86 9.03 -14.59 -22.80
C GLU A 86 10.23 -14.05 -22.02
N LEU A 87 10.11 -12.89 -21.35
CA LEU A 87 11.24 -12.27 -20.67
C LEU A 87 11.43 -12.82 -19.25
N GLU A 88 12.66 -13.18 -18.93
CA GLU A 88 13.06 -13.52 -17.57
C GLU A 88 13.31 -12.27 -16.72
N TYR A 89 12.82 -12.30 -15.48
CA TYR A 89 12.95 -11.18 -14.55
C TYR A 89 13.05 -11.65 -13.10
N SER A 90 13.70 -10.84 -12.28
CA SER A 90 13.65 -10.93 -10.82
C SER A 90 12.55 -10.03 -10.27
N PHE A 91 11.93 -10.42 -9.16
CA PHE A 91 10.79 -9.69 -8.59
C PHE A 91 11.02 -9.27 -7.14
N VAL A 92 11.00 -7.95 -6.90
CA VAL A 92 10.93 -7.35 -5.57
C VAL A 92 9.46 -7.02 -5.29
N ASN A 93 8.84 -7.89 -4.50
CA ASN A 93 7.45 -7.72 -4.12
C ASN A 93 7.31 -6.63 -3.04
N ILE A 94 6.49 -5.62 -3.31
CA ILE A 94 6.13 -4.56 -2.34
C ILE A 94 4.65 -4.64 -1.92
N CYS A 95 3.96 -5.74 -2.22
CA CYS A 95 2.60 -5.97 -1.77
C CYS A 95 2.57 -6.12 -0.23
N PRO A 96 1.78 -5.34 0.52
CA PRO A 96 1.75 -5.44 1.98
C PRO A 96 1.31 -6.83 2.47
N PHE A 97 0.60 -7.61 1.65
CA PHE A 97 0.14 -8.96 2.00
C PHE A 97 1.18 -10.07 1.83
N LYS A 98 2.26 -9.83 1.07
CA LYS A 98 3.24 -10.87 0.71
C LYS A 98 4.69 -10.44 0.89
N SER A 99 4.93 -9.15 1.07
CA SER A 99 6.26 -8.54 1.11
C SER A 99 6.82 -8.50 2.53
N GLU A 100 8.10 -8.84 2.67
CA GLU A 100 8.87 -8.58 3.90
C GLU A 100 9.40 -7.14 3.98
N ILE A 101 9.32 -6.39 2.88
CA ILE A 101 9.77 -5.00 2.80
C ILE A 101 8.70 -4.07 3.37
N VAL A 102 7.44 -4.35 3.04
CA VAL A 102 6.27 -3.52 3.40
C VAL A 102 5.50 -4.17 4.53
N LEU A 103 6.13 -4.21 5.71
CA LEU A 103 5.50 -4.75 6.91
C LEU A 103 4.93 -3.63 7.79
N PRO A 104 3.70 -3.75 8.32
CA PRO A 104 3.24 -2.89 9.40
C PRO A 104 4.07 -3.14 10.67
N SER A 105 4.04 -2.18 11.60
CA SER A 105 4.70 -2.31 12.93
C SER A 105 3.76 -1.95 14.09
N ARG A 106 2.50 -1.66 13.78
CA ARG A 106 1.39 -1.29 14.65
C ARG A 106 0.11 -1.34 13.81
N PRO A 107 -1.08 -1.16 14.40
CA PRO A 107 -2.30 -1.08 13.61
C PRO A 107 -2.19 -0.03 12.50
N PHE A 108 -2.68 -0.37 11.31
CA PHE A 108 -2.40 0.40 10.11
C PHE A 108 -3.63 0.55 9.22
N ILE A 109 -3.58 1.57 8.36
CA ILE A 109 -4.48 1.71 7.23
C ILE A 109 -3.63 1.84 5.96
N THR A 110 -4.01 1.12 4.91
CA THR A 110 -3.31 1.16 3.62
C THR A 110 -4.30 1.06 2.46
N ARG A 111 -3.82 1.28 1.24
CA ARG A 111 -4.65 1.12 0.04
C ARG A 111 -4.27 -0.11 -0.77
N CYS A 112 -5.27 -0.69 -1.42
CA CYS A 112 -5.09 -1.73 -2.42
C CYS A 112 -5.96 -1.44 -3.65
N CYS A 113 -5.45 -1.73 -4.85
CA CYS A 113 -6.22 -1.67 -6.09
C CYS A 113 -7.17 -2.87 -6.27
N ARG A 114 -6.99 -3.93 -5.48
CA ARG A 114 -7.84 -5.12 -5.51
C ARG A 114 -8.96 -4.97 -4.48
N SER A 115 -10.18 -4.73 -4.94
CA SER A 115 -11.33 -4.44 -4.07
C SER A 115 -11.63 -5.59 -3.10
N GLU A 116 -11.42 -6.84 -3.52
CA GLU A 116 -11.58 -8.05 -2.71
C GLU A 116 -10.56 -8.17 -1.56
N LYS A 117 -9.52 -7.32 -1.55
CA LYS A 117 -8.57 -7.20 -0.43
C LYS A 117 -8.95 -6.10 0.55
N SER A 118 -10.04 -5.36 0.32
CA SER A 118 -10.50 -4.29 1.20
C SER A 118 -11.19 -4.83 2.44
N GLY A 119 -11.20 -4.04 3.51
CA GLY A 119 -11.79 -4.38 4.80
C GLY A 119 -10.74 -4.57 5.88
N ILE A 120 -11.17 -5.19 6.98
CA ILE A 120 -10.30 -5.51 8.11
C ILE A 120 -9.41 -6.70 7.75
N VAL A 121 -8.12 -6.58 8.02
CA VAL A 121 -7.11 -7.58 7.72
C VAL A 121 -6.15 -7.75 8.88
N ASN A 122 -5.50 -8.92 8.96
CA ASN A 122 -4.31 -9.12 9.77
C ASN A 122 -3.11 -9.35 8.83
N ILE A 123 -2.10 -8.49 8.92
CA ILE A 123 -0.87 -8.59 8.13
C ILE A 123 0.30 -8.64 9.10
N ALA A 124 1.09 -9.72 9.04
CA ALA A 124 2.26 -9.94 9.89
C ALA A 124 1.97 -9.74 11.39
N GLY A 125 0.80 -10.19 11.85
CA GLY A 125 0.38 -10.09 13.25
C GLY A 125 -0.28 -8.76 13.63
N PHE A 126 -0.31 -7.78 12.74
CA PHE A 126 -0.95 -6.48 13.00
C PHE A 126 -2.32 -6.38 12.35
N GLU A 127 -3.33 -5.99 13.13
CA GLU A 127 -4.64 -5.62 12.62
C GLU A 127 -4.54 -4.35 11.79
N GLY A 128 -5.22 -4.32 10.65
CA GLY A 128 -5.27 -3.13 9.81
C GLY A 128 -6.54 -3.05 8.99
N ALA A 129 -6.69 -1.93 8.31
CA ALA A 129 -7.76 -1.70 7.37
C ALA A 129 -7.17 -1.44 5.98
N VAL A 130 -7.72 -2.11 4.98
CA VAL A 130 -7.38 -1.88 3.58
C VAL A 130 -8.56 -1.20 2.91
N VAL A 131 -8.30 -0.06 2.26
CA VAL A 131 -9.29 0.64 1.45
C VAL A 131 -8.95 0.54 -0.03
N HIS A 132 -9.97 0.47 -0.88
CA HIS A 132 -9.77 0.45 -2.32
C HIS A 132 -9.13 1.78 -2.81
N TRP A 133 -8.42 1.75 -3.94
CA TRP A 133 -7.85 2.99 -4.53
C TRP A 133 -8.89 4.05 -4.86
N GLY A 134 -10.11 3.64 -5.23
CA GLY A 134 -11.25 4.52 -5.47
C GLY A 134 -12.09 4.83 -4.23
N ALA A 135 -11.59 4.57 -3.01
CA ALA A 135 -12.35 4.82 -1.80
C ALA A 135 -12.63 6.33 -1.60
N SER A 136 -13.82 6.67 -1.12
CA SER A 136 -14.17 8.02 -0.68
C SER A 136 -13.62 8.32 0.72
N GLU A 137 -13.60 9.59 1.12
CA GLU A 137 -13.21 9.98 2.48
C GLU A 137 -14.11 9.33 3.54
N TYR A 138 -15.41 9.19 3.25
CA TYR A 138 -16.36 8.46 4.09
C TYR A 138 -15.91 7.01 4.30
N GLN A 139 -15.54 6.31 3.23
CA GLN A 139 -15.06 4.91 3.33
C GLN A 139 -13.74 4.81 4.10
N VAL A 140 -12.87 5.80 4.00
CA VAL A 140 -11.64 5.87 4.81
C VAL A 140 -11.97 6.07 6.29
N ALA A 141 -12.90 6.97 6.62
CA ALA A 141 -13.32 7.21 8.00
C ALA A 141 -13.97 5.96 8.62
N GLU A 142 -14.87 5.30 7.88
CA GLU A 142 -15.49 4.04 8.30
C GLU A 142 -14.47 2.93 8.53
N ALA A 143 -13.49 2.80 7.62
CA ALA A 143 -12.43 1.81 7.76
C ALA A 143 -11.60 2.01 9.05
N VAL A 144 -11.26 3.26 9.38
CA VAL A 144 -10.60 3.61 10.64
C VAL A 144 -11.48 3.25 11.83
N ARG A 145 -12.75 3.66 11.85
CA ARG A 145 -13.69 3.39 12.95
C ARG A 145 -13.85 1.90 13.19
N ASN A 146 -14.04 1.12 12.13
CA ASN A 146 -14.17 -0.33 12.20
C ASN A 146 -12.91 -0.99 12.77
N LEU A 147 -11.72 -0.53 12.38
CA LEU A 147 -10.46 -1.02 12.93
C LEU A 147 -10.34 -0.72 14.43
N ILE A 148 -10.67 0.50 14.87
CA ILE A 148 -10.59 0.87 16.28
C ILE A 148 -11.60 0.10 17.13
N ASN A 149 -12.82 -0.09 16.64
CA ASN A 149 -13.82 -0.90 17.32
C ASN A 149 -13.35 -2.35 17.50
N LEU A 150 -12.76 -2.95 16.46
CA LEU A 150 -12.16 -4.29 16.56
C LEU A 150 -11.07 -4.34 17.65
N LEU A 151 -10.15 -3.38 17.65
CA LEU A 151 -9.05 -3.33 18.62
C LEU A 151 -9.56 -3.18 20.05
N ARG A 152 -10.55 -2.32 20.28
CA ARG A 152 -11.19 -2.14 21.59
C ARG A 152 -11.87 -3.42 22.06
N ASN A 153 -12.62 -4.09 21.18
CA ASN A 153 -13.28 -5.35 21.51
C ASN A 153 -12.29 -6.47 21.86
N LYS A 154 -11.17 -6.57 21.13
CA LYS A 154 -10.10 -7.53 21.44
C LYS A 154 -9.46 -7.26 22.80
N ASN A 155 -9.19 -5.99 23.12
CA ASN A 155 -8.61 -5.62 24.41
C ASN A 155 -9.54 -5.96 25.58
N ASN A 156 -10.85 -5.72 25.44
CA ASN A 156 -11.82 -6.08 26.48
C ASN A 156 -11.87 -7.60 26.70
N SER A 157 -11.86 -8.40 25.63
CA SER A 157 -11.86 -9.87 25.73
C SER A 157 -10.60 -10.46 26.38
N LEU A 158 -9.49 -9.72 26.36
CA LEU A 158 -8.23 -10.09 27.01
C LEU A 158 -8.16 -9.65 28.48
N GLN A 159 -9.04 -8.73 28.91
CA GLN A 159 -9.14 -8.29 30.31
C GLN A 159 -10.13 -9.14 31.12
N ASP A 160 -11.04 -9.84 30.45
CA ASP A 160 -12.01 -10.76 31.04
C ASP A 160 -11.49 -12.22 31.19
N GLN A 161 -10.19 -12.46 30.95
CA GLN A 161 -9.49 -13.74 31.14
C GLN A 161 -8.38 -13.60 32.20
#